data_AF-A0A7J8IJR3-F1
#
_entry.id   AF-A0A7J8IJR3-F1
#
_cell.length_a   1.000
_cell.length_b   1.000
_cell.length_c   1.000
_cell.angle_alpha   90.00
_cell.angle_beta   90.00
_cell.angle_gamma   90.00
#
_symmetry.space_group_name_H-M   'P 1'
#
loop_
_entity.id
_entity.type
_entity.pdbx_description
1 polymer ?
#
loop_
_entity_poly.entity_id
_entity_poly.type
_entity_poly.pdbx_seq_one_letter_code
_entity_poly.pdbx_strand_id
1 'polypeptide(L)'
;MASPKWTEVLLNIASQKCSSGIPLVGNLRTRLLALHVLEAVLPACESGVEDDQMAQVVERLFSLLSDCMWETPIAQAKHALQIKEKEQEIKLQKQGELEEEDENLPIQEVSFDPEKAQCCLVENGQILTHGSGGKGYGLASTGVTSGCYQWKFYIVKENRGNEGTCVGVSRWPVHDFNHRTTSDMWLYRAYSGNLYHNGEQTLTLSSFTQGDFITCVLDMEARTISFGKNGEEPKLAFEDVDAAELYPCVMFYSSNPGEKVKICDMQMRGTPRDLLPGDPVCSPVAAVLAEATIQLIRILHRTDRWTYCINKKMMERLHKIKICIKEPGQKLKKSRSVQSREENEMREEKESKEEEKGKHNRHGLADLSEPQLRTLCIEVWPVLAVIGGVDAGLRVGGRCVHKQTGRHATLLGVVKEGSTSAKVQWDEAEITIRYDLLSYTFSK
;
A
#
# COMPACT_ATOMS: atom_id res chain seq x y z
N MET A 1 21.52 -23.52 -21.95
CA MET A 1 20.60 -23.19 -20.83
C MET A 1 19.51 -22.20 -21.25
N ALA A 2 19.70 -21.31 -22.24
CA ALA A 2 18.59 -20.66 -22.93
C ALA A 2 18.12 -21.51 -24.12
N SER A 3 17.03 -22.26 -23.98
CA SER A 3 16.29 -22.78 -25.14
C SER A 3 15.25 -21.73 -25.53
N PRO A 4 14.97 -21.52 -26.84
CA PRO A 4 13.96 -20.55 -27.30
C PRO A 4 12.61 -20.72 -26.60
N LYS A 5 12.25 -21.97 -26.26
CA LYS A 5 11.03 -22.29 -25.52
C LYS A 5 11.00 -21.69 -24.11
N TRP A 6 12.13 -21.67 -23.41
CA TRP A 6 12.21 -21.10 -22.05
C TRP A 6 12.12 -19.57 -22.09
N THR A 7 12.77 -18.94 -23.07
CA THR A 7 12.66 -17.49 -23.27
C THR A 7 11.22 -17.08 -23.55
N GLU A 8 10.51 -17.84 -24.40
CA GLU A 8 9.11 -17.60 -24.71
C GLU A 8 8.20 -17.74 -23.47
N VAL A 9 8.41 -18.78 -22.67
CA VAL A 9 7.67 -19.00 -21.42
C VAL A 9 7.87 -17.82 -20.45
N LEU A 10 9.11 -17.37 -20.24
CA LEU A 10 9.42 -16.25 -19.35
C LEU A 10 8.80 -14.93 -19.86
N LEU A 11 8.86 -14.68 -21.17
CA LEU A 11 8.19 -13.53 -21.77
C LEU A 11 6.67 -13.61 -21.62
N ASN A 12 6.06 -14.78 -21.78
CA ASN A 12 4.63 -14.95 -21.56
C ASN A 12 4.24 -14.73 -20.10
N ILE A 13 5.02 -15.21 -19.14
CA ILE A 13 4.80 -14.91 -17.71
C ILE A 13 4.84 -13.40 -17.48
N ALA A 14 5.79 -12.69 -18.07
CA ALA A 14 5.94 -11.25 -17.91
C ALA A 14 4.86 -10.42 -18.65
N SER A 15 4.40 -10.86 -19.82
CA SER A 15 3.66 -10.01 -20.77
C SER A 15 2.32 -10.55 -21.28
N GLN A 16 1.93 -11.78 -20.95
CA GLN A 16 0.69 -12.36 -21.49
C GLN A 16 -0.54 -11.73 -20.81
N LYS A 17 -1.56 -11.45 -21.61
CA LYS A 17 -2.82 -10.83 -21.19
C LYS A 17 -4.02 -11.52 -21.83
N CYS A 18 -5.16 -11.44 -21.16
CA CYS A 18 -6.45 -11.90 -21.66
C CYS A 18 -6.99 -10.93 -22.74
N SER A 19 -8.06 -11.32 -23.44
CA SER A 19 -8.73 -10.47 -24.44
C SER A 19 -9.23 -9.13 -23.86
N SER A 20 -9.48 -9.07 -22.56
CA SER A 20 -9.84 -7.86 -21.81
C SER A 20 -8.68 -6.90 -21.54
N GLY A 21 -7.44 -7.27 -21.90
CA GLY A 21 -6.23 -6.48 -21.61
C GLY A 21 -5.66 -6.69 -20.20
N ILE A 22 -6.33 -7.50 -19.37
CA ILE A 22 -5.86 -7.84 -18.02
C ILE A 22 -4.70 -8.86 -18.10
N PRO A 23 -3.59 -8.66 -17.38
CA PRO A 23 -2.50 -9.63 -17.33
C PRO A 23 -2.97 -11.01 -16.87
N LEU A 24 -2.52 -12.07 -17.55
CA LEU A 24 -2.88 -13.46 -17.20
C LEU A 24 -2.28 -13.85 -15.86
N VAL A 25 -1.02 -13.44 -15.61
CA VAL A 25 -0.36 -13.57 -14.31
C VAL A 25 -0.58 -12.27 -13.55
N GLY A 26 -1.47 -12.27 -12.56
CA GLY A 26 -1.75 -11.09 -11.73
C GLY A 26 -0.65 -10.77 -10.71
N ASN A 27 0.15 -11.77 -10.32
CA ASN A 27 1.19 -11.62 -9.29
C ASN A 27 2.40 -10.84 -9.83
N LEU A 28 2.66 -9.65 -9.27
CA LEU A 28 3.77 -8.78 -9.67
C LEU A 28 5.14 -9.45 -9.47
N ARG A 29 5.36 -10.12 -8.33
CA ARG A 29 6.63 -10.78 -8.01
C ARG A 29 6.98 -11.84 -9.05
N THR A 30 6.02 -12.68 -9.45
CA THR A 30 6.24 -13.71 -10.47
C THR A 30 6.67 -13.09 -11.81
N ARG A 31 6.06 -11.96 -12.19
CA ARG A 31 6.41 -11.24 -13.43
C ARG A 31 7.79 -10.60 -13.34
N LEU A 32 8.13 -9.98 -12.21
CA LEU A 32 9.46 -9.40 -11.99
C LEU A 32 10.56 -10.46 -11.96
N LEU A 33 10.33 -11.59 -11.30
CA LEU A 33 11.27 -12.71 -11.32
C LEU A 33 11.51 -13.21 -12.75
N ALA A 34 10.47 -13.31 -13.58
CA ALA A 34 10.64 -13.67 -14.98
C ALA A 34 11.52 -12.66 -15.74
N LEU A 35 11.33 -11.36 -15.52
CA LEU A 35 12.17 -10.30 -16.11
C LEU A 35 13.62 -10.36 -15.61
N HIS A 36 13.85 -10.56 -14.31
CA HIS A 36 15.20 -10.68 -13.75
C HIS A 36 15.93 -11.94 -14.25
N VAL A 37 15.22 -13.05 -14.45
CA VAL A 37 15.82 -14.25 -15.05
C VAL A 37 16.20 -13.97 -16.51
N LEU A 38 15.34 -13.27 -17.28
CA LEU A 38 15.67 -12.85 -18.65
C LEU A 38 16.90 -11.92 -18.69
N GLU A 39 17.02 -11.01 -17.72
CA GLU A 39 18.16 -10.11 -17.56
C GLU A 39 19.49 -10.85 -17.40
N ALA A 40 19.51 -11.96 -16.66
CA ALA A 40 20.70 -12.78 -16.50
C ALA A 40 20.98 -13.68 -17.71
N VAL A 41 19.92 -14.25 -18.32
CA VAL A 41 20.05 -15.33 -19.31
C VAL A 41 20.29 -14.80 -20.73
N LEU A 42 19.59 -13.74 -21.14
CA LEU A 42 19.64 -13.24 -22.51
C LEU A 42 21.02 -12.67 -22.92
N PRO A 43 21.73 -11.89 -22.08
CA PRO A 43 23.10 -11.46 -22.39
C PRO A 43 24.06 -12.65 -22.48
N ALA A 44 23.92 -13.63 -21.56
CA ALA A 44 24.83 -14.77 -21.48
C ALA A 44 24.68 -15.78 -22.64
N CYS A 45 23.56 -15.74 -23.36
CA CYS A 45 23.27 -16.69 -24.44
C CYS A 45 23.32 -16.06 -25.84
N GLU A 46 23.87 -14.85 -25.98
CA GLU A 46 23.90 -14.08 -27.22
C GLU A 46 24.42 -14.86 -28.44
N SER A 47 25.46 -15.70 -28.29
CA SER A 47 26.02 -16.49 -29.40
C SER A 47 25.12 -17.63 -29.89
N GLY A 48 24.13 -18.05 -29.10
CA GLY A 48 23.23 -19.17 -29.40
C GLY A 48 21.83 -18.74 -29.83
N VAL A 49 21.56 -17.43 -29.92
CA VAL A 49 20.26 -16.88 -30.33
C VAL A 49 20.32 -16.40 -31.78
N GLU A 50 19.38 -16.87 -32.59
CA GLU A 50 19.20 -16.44 -33.99
C GLU A 50 18.66 -15.00 -34.06
N ASP A 51 19.02 -14.27 -35.12
CA ASP A 51 18.62 -12.85 -35.28
C ASP A 51 17.10 -12.66 -35.24
N ASP A 52 16.33 -13.58 -35.82
CA ASP A 52 14.86 -13.56 -35.80
C ASP A 52 14.31 -13.69 -34.39
N GLN A 53 14.93 -14.53 -33.56
CA GLN A 53 14.53 -14.69 -32.16
C GLN A 53 14.87 -13.44 -31.35
N MET A 54 16.03 -12.82 -31.58
CA MET A 54 16.37 -11.54 -30.96
C MET A 54 15.36 -10.45 -31.32
N ALA A 55 14.98 -10.36 -32.59
CA ALA A 55 13.99 -9.39 -33.07
C ALA A 55 12.62 -9.61 -32.40
N GLN A 56 12.18 -10.87 -32.24
CA GLN A 56 10.94 -11.21 -31.55
C GLN A 56 10.99 -10.83 -30.05
N VAL A 57 12.11 -11.11 -29.37
CA VAL A 57 12.29 -10.73 -27.96
C VAL A 57 12.22 -9.21 -27.82
N VAL A 58 12.96 -8.46 -28.65
CA VAL A 58 12.96 -6.99 -28.62
C VAL A 58 11.55 -6.44 -28.88
N GLU A 59 10.83 -6.97 -29.88
CA GLU A 59 9.44 -6.56 -30.15
C GLU A 59 8.52 -6.82 -28.95
N ARG A 60 8.63 -8.00 -28.31
CA ARG A 60 7.86 -8.35 -27.13
C ARG A 60 8.16 -7.43 -25.94
N LEU A 61 9.41 -7.07 -25.71
CA LEU A 61 9.80 -6.16 -24.62
C LEU A 61 9.25 -4.75 -24.84
N PHE A 62 9.33 -4.21 -26.06
CA PHE A 62 8.75 -2.91 -26.36
C PHE A 62 7.20 -2.92 -26.31
N SER A 63 6.56 -4.02 -26.72
CA SER A 63 5.11 -4.18 -26.56
C SER A 63 4.70 -4.32 -25.09
N LEU A 64 5.46 -5.04 -24.27
CA LEU A 64 5.25 -5.09 -22.82
C LEU A 64 5.36 -3.68 -22.20
N LEU A 65 6.35 -2.90 -22.62
CA LEU A 65 6.53 -1.53 -22.12
C LEU A 65 5.34 -0.64 -22.51
N SER A 66 4.88 -0.70 -23.77
CA SER A 66 3.65 -0.04 -24.22
C SER A 66 2.44 -0.45 -23.38
N ASP A 67 2.28 -1.75 -23.14
CA ASP A 67 1.17 -2.29 -22.37
C ASP A 67 1.18 -1.82 -20.92
N CYS A 68 2.35 -1.78 -20.27
CA CYS A 68 2.49 -1.28 -18.91
C CYS A 68 2.14 0.22 -18.83
N MET A 69 2.55 1.01 -19.82
CA MET A 69 2.40 2.46 -19.78
C MET A 69 1.01 2.95 -20.21
N TRP A 70 0.27 2.18 -21.01
CA TRP A 70 -0.96 2.67 -21.64
C TRP A 70 -2.16 1.71 -21.52
N GLU A 71 -2.08 0.52 -22.10
CA GLU A 71 -3.24 -0.37 -22.22
C GLU A 71 -3.64 -1.00 -20.86
N THR A 72 -2.67 -1.44 -20.06
CA THR A 72 -2.91 -2.12 -18.78
C THR A 72 -3.55 -1.21 -17.74
N PRO A 73 -3.06 0.02 -17.49
CA PRO A 73 -3.70 0.94 -16.54
C PRO A 73 -5.15 1.26 -16.90
N ILE A 74 -5.43 1.45 -18.20
CA ILE A 74 -6.79 1.72 -18.69
C ILE A 74 -7.70 0.50 -18.46
N ALA A 75 -7.23 -0.71 -18.80
CA ALA A 75 -7.99 -1.94 -18.60
C ALA A 75 -8.27 -2.20 -17.11
N GLN A 76 -7.28 -1.98 -16.24
CA GLN A 76 -7.42 -2.10 -14.80
C GLN A 76 -8.42 -1.08 -14.23
N ALA A 77 -8.36 0.18 -14.66
CA ALA A 77 -9.31 1.20 -14.24
C ALA A 77 -10.74 0.86 -14.65
N LYS A 78 -10.96 0.40 -15.90
CA LYS A 78 -12.28 -0.04 -16.38
C LYS A 78 -12.80 -1.23 -15.59
N HIS A 79 -11.95 -2.22 -15.31
CA HIS A 79 -12.34 -3.40 -14.52
C HIS A 79 -12.70 -3.01 -13.08
N ALA A 80 -11.93 -2.12 -12.45
CA ALA A 80 -12.22 -1.62 -11.11
C ALA A 80 -13.55 -0.84 -11.05
N LEU A 81 -13.86 -0.05 -12.08
CA LEU A 81 -15.16 0.63 -12.19
C LEU A 81 -16.31 -0.37 -12.32
N GLN A 82 -16.18 -1.38 -13.18
CA GLN A 82 -17.21 -2.42 -13.35
C GLN A 82 -17.47 -3.22 -12.06
N ILE A 83 -16.43 -3.49 -11.28
CA ILE A 83 -16.58 -4.11 -9.95
C ILE A 83 -17.39 -3.18 -9.03
N LYS A 84 -17.01 -1.91 -8.94
CA LYS A 84 -17.71 -0.92 -8.11
C LYS A 84 -19.17 -0.72 -8.52
N GLU A 85 -19.46 -0.71 -9.82
CA GLU A 85 -20.82 -0.60 -10.35
C GLU A 85 -21.66 -1.83 -9.95
N LYS A 86 -21.11 -3.04 -10.10
CA LYS A 86 -21.79 -4.27 -9.65
C LYS A 86 -22.00 -4.31 -8.15
N GLU A 87 -21.03 -3.86 -7.36
CA GLU A 87 -21.16 -3.72 -5.90
C GLU A 87 -22.26 -2.72 -5.54
N GLN A 88 -22.35 -1.60 -6.25
CA GLN A 88 -23.43 -0.62 -6.04
C GLN A 88 -24.80 -1.17 -6.44
N GLU A 89 -24.91 -1.91 -7.54
CA GLU A 89 -26.16 -2.57 -7.95
C GLU A 89 -26.61 -3.60 -6.92
N ILE A 90 -25.69 -4.38 -6.36
CA ILE A 90 -25.97 -5.32 -5.26
C ILE A 90 -26.40 -4.56 -3.99
N LYS A 91 -25.75 -3.43 -3.67
CA LYS A 91 -26.13 -2.57 -2.54
C LYS A 91 -27.51 -1.94 -2.71
N LEU A 92 -27.91 -1.54 -3.93
CA LEU A 92 -29.26 -1.04 -4.21
C LEU A 92 -30.32 -2.15 -4.13
N GLN A 93 -29.99 -3.39 -4.49
CA GLN A 93 -30.92 -4.53 -4.35
C GLN A 93 -31.11 -4.97 -2.89
N LYS A 94 -30.15 -4.70 -2.00
CA LYS A 94 -30.20 -4.99 -0.57
C LYS A 94 -30.70 -3.82 0.30
N GLN A 95 -31.46 -2.88 -0.25
CA GLN A 95 -31.92 -1.71 0.49
C GLN A 95 -33.02 -2.10 1.52
N GLY A 96 -32.57 -2.57 2.68
CA GLY A 96 -33.37 -2.99 3.83
C GLY A 96 -32.57 -3.14 5.12
N GLU A 97 -31.24 -3.26 5.08
CA GLU A 97 -30.39 -3.26 6.28
C GLU A 97 -29.14 -2.41 5.99
N LEU A 98 -29.11 -1.22 6.59
CA LEU A 98 -27.92 -0.38 6.66
C LEU A 98 -27.00 -0.98 7.73
N GLU A 99 -25.85 -1.49 7.32
CA GLU A 99 -24.59 -1.38 8.08
C GLU A 99 -23.41 -1.65 7.15
N GLU A 100 -22.34 -0.89 7.33
CA GLU A 100 -21.19 -0.75 6.44
C GLU A 100 -20.45 -2.09 6.27
N GLU A 101 -20.63 -2.76 5.13
CA GLU A 101 -19.86 -3.94 4.73
C GLU A 101 -18.41 -3.52 4.35
N ASP A 102 -17.54 -3.39 5.35
CA ASP A 102 -16.10 -3.62 5.21
C ASP A 102 -15.91 -5.15 5.33
N GLU A 103 -15.54 -5.81 4.23
CA GLU A 103 -15.33 -7.26 4.06
C GLU A 103 -16.01 -8.17 5.09
N ASN A 104 -17.22 -8.67 4.77
CA ASN A 104 -18.00 -9.61 5.60
C ASN A 104 -17.21 -10.90 5.92
N LEU A 105 -16.42 -10.83 6.98
CA LEU A 105 -16.01 -11.97 7.77
C LEU A 105 -17.09 -12.16 8.84
N PRO A 106 -17.47 -13.42 9.15
CA PRO A 106 -18.56 -13.69 10.06
C PRO A 106 -18.28 -13.00 11.41
N ILE A 107 -19.19 -12.12 11.83
CA ILE A 107 -19.15 -11.53 13.18
C ILE A 107 -19.35 -12.67 14.16
N GLN A 108 -18.32 -12.94 14.96
CA GLN A 108 -18.36 -13.94 16.00
C GLN A 108 -19.08 -13.36 17.21
N GLU A 109 -20.03 -14.11 17.78
CA GLU A 109 -20.60 -13.75 19.07
C GLU A 109 -19.52 -13.80 20.15
N VAL A 110 -19.25 -12.65 20.77
CA VAL A 110 -18.29 -12.50 21.86
C VAL A 110 -19.04 -12.24 23.16
N SER A 111 -18.60 -12.90 24.24
CA SER A 111 -19.17 -12.79 25.58
C SER A 111 -18.07 -12.79 26.63
N PHE A 112 -18.35 -12.19 27.78
CA PHE A 112 -17.55 -12.31 29.00
C PHE A 112 -17.83 -13.64 29.69
N ASP A 113 -16.78 -14.21 30.27
CA ASP A 113 -16.85 -15.46 31.02
C ASP A 113 -17.05 -15.17 32.51
N PRO A 114 -18.17 -15.62 33.13
CA PRO A 114 -18.38 -15.46 34.56
C PRO A 114 -17.31 -16.12 35.43
N GLU A 115 -16.66 -17.19 34.95
CA GLU A 115 -15.59 -17.89 35.69
C GLU A 115 -14.23 -17.18 35.58
N LYS A 116 -14.06 -16.30 34.58
CA LYS A 116 -12.85 -15.46 34.40
C LYS A 116 -13.09 -14.02 34.82
N ALA A 117 -14.05 -13.79 35.71
CA ALA A 117 -14.37 -12.49 36.28
C ALA A 117 -14.09 -12.45 37.78
N GLN A 118 -13.46 -11.36 38.24
CA GLN A 118 -13.17 -11.10 39.64
C GLN A 118 -13.76 -9.73 40.02
N CYS A 119 -14.53 -9.69 41.12
CA CYS A 119 -15.24 -8.48 41.58
C CYS A 119 -16.10 -7.81 40.49
N CYS A 120 -16.58 -8.57 39.51
CA CYS A 120 -17.40 -8.12 38.40
C CYS A 120 -18.58 -9.07 38.19
N LEU A 121 -19.63 -8.58 37.52
CA LEU A 121 -20.80 -9.34 37.14
C LEU A 121 -20.97 -9.29 35.62
N VAL A 122 -21.32 -10.42 35.02
CA VAL A 122 -21.61 -10.51 33.58
C VAL A 122 -23.12 -10.36 33.37
N GLU A 123 -23.53 -9.32 32.64
CA GLU A 123 -24.91 -9.02 32.27
C GLU A 123 -25.15 -9.40 30.81
N ASN A 124 -26.14 -10.26 30.55
CA ASN A 124 -26.54 -10.71 29.20
C ASN A 124 -25.36 -11.23 28.34
N GLY A 125 -24.31 -11.77 28.97
CA GLY A 125 -23.09 -12.25 28.32
C GLY A 125 -22.17 -11.16 27.76
N GLN A 126 -22.69 -10.03 27.28
CA GLN A 126 -21.89 -9.02 26.55
C GLN A 126 -21.45 -7.84 27.41
N ILE A 127 -22.03 -7.63 28.59
CA ILE A 127 -21.72 -6.48 29.44
C ILE A 127 -21.01 -6.97 30.70
N LEU A 128 -19.86 -6.37 31.00
CA LEU A 128 -19.18 -6.53 32.28
C LEU A 128 -19.49 -5.32 33.17
N THR A 129 -20.05 -5.58 34.33
CA THR A 129 -20.39 -4.58 35.35
C THR A 129 -19.43 -4.71 36.53
N HIS A 130 -18.81 -3.60 36.94
CA HIS A 130 -17.97 -3.56 38.13
C HIS A 130 -18.83 -3.77 39.40
N GLY A 131 -18.49 -4.80 40.17
CA GLY A 131 -19.22 -5.25 41.36
C GLY A 131 -18.59 -4.80 42.67
N SER A 132 -19.11 -5.31 43.79
CA SER A 132 -18.52 -5.13 45.10
C SER A 132 -17.26 -5.99 45.26
N GLY A 133 -16.30 -5.54 46.06
CA GLY A 133 -15.04 -6.27 46.32
C GLY A 133 -13.75 -5.49 46.04
N GLY A 134 -13.87 -4.21 45.67
CA GLY A 134 -12.73 -3.38 45.27
C GLY A 134 -12.41 -3.57 43.79
N LYS A 135 -11.15 -3.40 43.41
CA LYS A 135 -10.72 -3.52 42.01
C LYS A 135 -11.08 -4.90 41.44
N GLY A 136 -11.43 -4.93 40.15
CA GLY A 136 -11.89 -6.14 39.48
C GLY A 136 -11.47 -6.21 38.03
N TYR A 137 -11.67 -7.38 37.43
CA TYR A 137 -11.46 -7.59 36.00
C TYR A 137 -12.44 -8.63 35.47
N GLY A 138 -12.58 -8.70 34.14
CA GLY A 138 -13.28 -9.77 33.46
C GLY A 138 -12.70 -10.02 32.08
N LEU A 139 -12.58 -11.29 31.72
CA LEU A 139 -12.08 -11.75 30.42
C LEU A 139 -13.23 -12.31 29.58
N ALA A 140 -13.06 -12.25 28.26
CA ALA A 140 -13.95 -12.92 27.32
C ALA A 140 -13.83 -14.45 27.45
N SER A 141 -14.89 -15.15 27.03
CA SER A 141 -14.97 -16.61 27.00
C SER A 141 -13.97 -17.22 26.03
N THR A 142 -13.82 -16.63 24.84
CA THR A 142 -12.97 -17.11 23.76
C THR A 142 -11.62 -16.40 23.75
N GLY A 143 -10.55 -17.18 23.77
CA GLY A 143 -9.17 -16.69 23.60
C GLY A 143 -8.76 -16.70 22.13
N VAL A 144 -7.82 -15.83 21.80
CA VAL A 144 -7.21 -15.72 20.47
C VAL A 144 -5.80 -16.32 20.54
N THR A 145 -5.53 -17.31 19.69
CA THR A 145 -4.26 -18.07 19.66
C THR A 145 -3.42 -17.83 18.40
N SER A 146 -4.03 -17.37 17.32
CA SER A 146 -3.40 -17.17 16.01
C SER A 146 -4.20 -16.17 15.17
N GLY A 147 -3.61 -15.61 14.11
CA GLY A 147 -4.29 -14.68 13.20
C GLY A 147 -4.45 -13.26 13.77
N CYS A 148 -5.28 -12.46 13.10
CA CYS A 148 -5.57 -11.08 13.47
C CYS A 148 -7.05 -10.92 13.79
N TYR A 149 -7.37 -10.41 14.97
CA TYR A 149 -8.72 -10.24 15.46
C TYR A 149 -8.98 -8.79 15.82
N GLN A 150 -10.18 -8.33 15.48
CA GLN A 150 -10.66 -6.99 15.82
C GLN A 150 -11.98 -7.12 16.58
N TRP A 151 -12.16 -6.33 17.63
CA TRP A 151 -13.44 -6.18 18.33
C TRP A 151 -13.55 -4.77 18.89
N LYS A 152 -14.72 -4.44 19.45
CA LYS A 152 -14.95 -3.14 20.08
C LYS A 152 -15.38 -3.29 21.54
N PHE A 153 -14.90 -2.37 22.37
CA PHE A 153 -15.46 -2.09 23.69
C PHE A 153 -16.30 -0.82 23.62
N TYR A 154 -17.53 -0.90 24.10
CA TYR A 154 -18.40 0.26 24.27
C TYR A 154 -18.54 0.60 25.74
N ILE A 155 -18.20 1.83 26.12
CA ILE A 155 -18.23 2.27 27.52
C ILE A 155 -19.65 2.67 27.89
N VAL A 156 -20.42 1.72 28.43
CA VAL A 156 -21.85 1.88 28.74
C VAL A 156 -22.06 2.86 29.89
N LYS A 157 -21.25 2.75 30.96
CA LYS A 157 -21.36 3.60 32.15
C LYS A 157 -19.98 3.87 32.74
N GLU A 158 -19.67 5.14 32.97
CA GLU A 158 -18.41 5.59 33.57
C GLU A 158 -18.60 6.95 34.29
N ASN A 159 -17.70 7.27 35.21
CA ASN A 159 -17.63 8.53 35.92
C ASN A 159 -16.77 9.53 35.12
N ARG A 160 -17.42 10.36 34.30
CA ARG A 160 -16.74 11.31 33.41
C ARG A 160 -15.76 12.23 34.16
N GLY A 161 -14.50 12.25 33.73
CA GLY A 161 -13.42 13.03 34.34
C GLY A 161 -12.81 12.41 35.60
N ASN A 162 -13.21 11.19 35.96
CA ASN A 162 -12.62 10.37 37.01
C ASN A 162 -12.81 8.88 36.69
N GLU A 163 -12.51 8.51 35.44
CA GLU A 163 -12.74 7.16 34.93
C GLU A 163 -11.91 6.12 35.69
N GLY A 164 -12.51 4.95 35.89
CA GLY A 164 -11.94 3.81 36.64
C GLY A 164 -11.56 2.62 35.77
N THR A 165 -11.71 2.72 34.45
CA THR A 165 -11.62 1.57 33.52
C THR A 165 -10.31 1.53 32.73
N CYS A 166 -9.80 0.31 32.51
CA CYS A 166 -8.87 -0.04 31.44
C CYS A 166 -9.47 -1.13 30.55
N VAL A 167 -9.19 -1.08 29.26
CA VAL A 167 -9.58 -2.12 28.29
C VAL A 167 -8.34 -2.69 27.60
N GLY A 168 -8.39 -3.92 27.12
CA GLY A 168 -7.26 -4.52 26.40
C GLY A 168 -7.34 -6.03 26.30
N VAL A 169 -6.21 -6.70 26.53
CA VAL A 169 -6.09 -8.17 26.48
C VAL A 169 -5.32 -8.72 27.68
N SER A 170 -5.61 -9.96 28.07
CA SER A 170 -5.01 -10.63 29.22
C SER A 170 -4.68 -12.10 28.93
N ARG A 171 -3.63 -12.59 29.58
CA ARG A 171 -3.39 -14.03 29.81
C ARG A 171 -4.46 -14.62 30.73
N TRP A 172 -4.59 -15.94 30.69
CA TRP A 172 -5.34 -16.72 31.67
C TRP A 172 -4.50 -17.93 32.12
N PRO A 173 -4.40 -18.22 33.43
CA PRO A 173 -4.96 -17.50 34.58
C PRO A 173 -4.28 -16.14 34.82
N VAL A 174 -5.00 -15.23 35.49
CA VAL A 174 -4.50 -13.91 35.89
C VAL A 174 -3.90 -14.00 37.29
N HIS A 175 -2.63 -13.62 37.43
CA HIS A 175 -1.90 -13.60 38.71
C HIS A 175 -1.79 -12.18 39.26
N ASP A 176 -1.56 -11.19 38.37
CA ASP A 176 -1.55 -9.78 38.71
C ASP A 176 -2.45 -8.99 37.75
N PHE A 177 -3.45 -8.28 38.28
CA PHE A 177 -4.35 -7.40 37.52
C PHE A 177 -4.17 -5.92 37.87
N ASN A 178 -3.16 -5.57 38.67
CA ASN A 178 -2.84 -4.18 38.92
C ASN A 178 -2.20 -3.57 37.67
N HIS A 179 -2.90 -2.66 36.99
CA HIS A 179 -2.41 -2.02 35.76
C HIS A 179 -0.98 -1.46 35.86
N ARG A 180 -0.52 -1.02 37.04
CA ARG A 180 0.84 -0.45 37.16
C ARG A 180 1.96 -1.50 37.18
N THR A 181 1.65 -2.77 37.41
CA THR A 181 2.65 -3.83 37.63
C THR A 181 2.42 -5.08 36.80
N THR A 182 1.19 -5.30 36.34
CA THR A 182 0.81 -6.52 35.64
C THR A 182 1.65 -6.75 34.38
N SER A 183 2.25 -7.94 34.31
CA SER A 183 2.75 -8.52 33.08
C SER A 183 1.73 -9.46 32.42
N ASP A 184 0.61 -9.76 33.08
CA ASP A 184 -0.41 -10.65 32.54
C ASP A 184 -1.32 -9.93 31.53
N MET A 185 -1.45 -8.61 31.66
CA MET A 185 -2.36 -7.79 30.86
C MET A 185 -1.64 -6.72 30.05
N TRP A 186 -2.24 -6.36 28.91
CA TRP A 186 -1.90 -5.19 28.10
C TRP A 186 -3.10 -4.26 28.09
N LEU A 187 -2.99 -3.14 28.78
CA LEU A 187 -4.12 -2.32 29.17
C LEU A 187 -4.02 -0.90 28.62
N TYR A 188 -5.14 -0.40 28.17
CA TYR A 188 -5.34 0.97 27.73
C TYR A 188 -6.31 1.69 28.67
N ARG A 189 -5.83 2.75 29.33
CA ARG A 189 -6.53 3.42 30.42
C ARG A 189 -7.47 4.52 29.94
N ALA A 190 -8.72 4.50 30.41
CA ALA A 190 -9.77 5.46 30.06
C ALA A 190 -9.40 6.91 30.43
N TYR A 191 -9.07 7.15 31.70
CA TYR A 191 -8.88 8.50 32.26
C TYR A 191 -7.81 9.33 31.54
N SER A 192 -6.64 8.72 31.27
CA SER A 192 -5.47 9.45 30.77
C SER A 192 -4.99 9.01 29.39
N GLY A 193 -5.52 7.91 28.86
CA GLY A 193 -5.06 7.32 27.60
C GLY A 193 -3.68 6.65 27.70
N ASN A 194 -3.12 6.48 28.90
CA ASN A 194 -1.86 5.77 29.08
C ASN A 194 -2.02 4.27 28.79
N LEU A 195 -0.92 3.68 28.34
CA LEU A 195 -0.79 2.26 28.06
C LEU A 195 0.02 1.57 29.16
N TYR A 196 -0.37 0.35 29.51
CA TYR A 196 0.24 -0.41 30.61
C TYR A 196 0.49 -1.86 30.23
N HIS A 197 1.73 -2.30 30.43
CA HIS A 197 2.16 -3.69 30.39
C HIS A 197 3.55 -3.74 31.02
N ASN A 198 3.73 -4.50 32.11
CA ASN A 198 4.95 -4.50 32.92
C ASN A 198 5.39 -3.07 33.33
N GLY A 199 4.41 -2.23 33.68
CA GLY A 199 4.60 -0.81 33.94
C GLY A 199 3.89 0.11 32.93
N GLU A 200 3.98 1.42 33.17
CA GLU A 200 3.45 2.44 32.27
C GLU A 200 4.36 2.63 31.06
N GLN A 201 3.77 2.68 29.87
CA GLN A 201 4.49 2.88 28.61
C GLN A 201 4.65 4.37 28.30
N THR A 202 5.63 4.68 27.44
CA THR A 202 5.91 6.08 27.04
C THR A 202 4.85 6.64 26.09
N LEU A 203 4.23 5.77 25.27
CA LEU A 203 3.17 6.16 24.34
C LEU A 203 1.85 6.40 25.09
N THR A 204 1.19 7.51 24.75
CA THR A 204 -0.12 7.88 25.28
C THR A 204 -1.09 8.09 24.11
N LEU A 205 -2.24 7.43 24.16
CA LEU A 205 -3.33 7.58 23.20
C LEU A 205 -4.41 8.53 23.76
N SER A 206 -5.50 8.73 23.01
CA SER A 206 -6.58 9.66 23.40
C SER A 206 -7.44 9.10 24.52
N SER A 207 -7.54 9.78 25.68
CA SER A 207 -8.46 9.38 26.75
C SER A 207 -9.90 9.14 26.25
N PHE A 208 -10.62 8.27 26.94
CA PHE A 208 -11.97 7.84 26.56
C PHE A 208 -12.89 7.70 27.76
N THR A 209 -14.20 7.83 27.53
CA THR A 209 -15.20 7.91 28.59
C THR A 209 -16.54 7.31 28.17
N GLN A 210 -17.55 7.44 29.03
CA GLN A 210 -18.90 6.94 28.78
C GLN A 210 -19.45 7.38 27.41
N GLY A 211 -19.87 6.41 26.60
CA GLY A 211 -20.42 6.59 25.26
C GLY A 211 -19.40 6.40 24.14
N ASP A 212 -18.11 6.27 24.45
CA ASP A 212 -17.08 6.02 23.44
C ASP A 212 -17.01 4.53 23.04
N PHE A 213 -16.60 4.29 21.80
CA PHE A 213 -16.18 3.00 21.28
C PHE A 213 -14.66 2.93 21.18
N ILE A 214 -14.08 1.85 21.71
CA ILE A 214 -12.66 1.54 21.56
C ILE A 214 -12.52 0.28 20.72
N THR A 215 -12.04 0.45 19.49
CA THR A 215 -11.63 -0.65 18.62
C THR A 215 -10.31 -1.20 19.12
N CYS A 216 -10.24 -2.51 19.36
CA CYS A 216 -9.03 -3.24 19.71
C CYS A 216 -8.69 -4.18 18.56
N VAL A 217 -7.44 -4.14 18.10
CA VAL A 217 -6.89 -5.06 17.10
C VAL A 217 -5.75 -5.84 17.75
N LEU A 218 -5.87 -7.16 17.79
CA LEU A 218 -4.84 -8.08 18.26
C LEU A 218 -4.34 -8.90 17.06
N ASP A 219 -3.07 -8.74 16.73
CA ASP A 219 -2.40 -9.53 15.70
C ASP A 219 -1.41 -10.49 16.35
N MET A 220 -1.77 -11.78 16.42
CA MET A 220 -0.93 -12.83 17.00
C MET A 220 0.24 -13.22 16.09
N GLU A 221 0.16 -12.93 14.79
CA GLU A 221 1.22 -13.23 13.82
C GLU A 221 2.29 -12.13 13.84
N ALA A 222 1.87 -10.87 13.76
CA ALA A 222 2.76 -9.72 13.91
C ALA A 222 3.16 -9.45 15.37
N ARG A 223 2.49 -10.08 16.34
CA ARG A 223 2.67 -9.88 17.79
C ARG A 223 2.46 -8.43 18.21
N THR A 224 1.36 -7.83 17.77
CA THR A 224 1.04 -6.43 18.05
C THR A 224 -0.38 -6.25 18.58
N ILE A 225 -0.59 -5.17 19.34
CA ILE A 225 -1.90 -4.70 19.77
C ILE A 225 -2.05 -3.24 19.35
N SER A 226 -3.19 -2.89 18.77
CA SER A 226 -3.53 -1.52 18.35
C SER A 226 -4.90 -1.10 18.87
N PHE A 227 -5.06 0.20 19.19
CA PHE A 227 -6.33 0.76 19.65
C PHE A 227 -6.78 1.95 18.80
N GLY A 228 -8.07 2.00 18.46
CA GLY A 228 -8.74 3.12 17.79
C GLY A 228 -9.92 3.62 18.62
N LYS A 229 -10.20 4.92 18.58
CA LYS A 229 -11.33 5.54 19.31
C LYS A 229 -12.39 6.02 18.31
N ASN A 230 -13.66 5.70 18.54
CA ASN A 230 -14.81 6.22 17.79
C ASN A 230 -14.66 6.14 16.26
N GLY A 231 -14.15 5.02 15.75
CA GLY A 231 -13.93 4.80 14.32
C GLY A 231 -12.63 5.38 13.76
N GLU A 232 -11.80 6.05 14.57
CA GLU A 232 -10.44 6.39 14.18
C GLU A 232 -9.61 5.14 13.86
N GLU A 233 -8.70 5.27 12.89
CA GLU A 233 -7.73 4.24 12.54
C GLU A 233 -6.94 3.77 13.78
N PRO A 234 -6.92 2.45 14.07
CA PRO A 234 -6.20 1.91 15.21
C PRO A 234 -4.71 2.26 15.16
N LYS A 235 -4.21 2.81 16.26
CA LYS A 235 -2.79 3.15 16.45
C LYS A 235 -2.09 2.02 17.20
N LEU A 236 -0.91 1.64 16.74
CA LEU A 236 -0.05 0.65 17.38
C LEU A 236 0.23 1.07 18.82
N ALA A 237 -0.08 0.19 19.76
CA ALA A 237 0.01 0.43 21.20
C ALA A 237 1.07 -0.45 21.85
N PHE A 238 1.16 -1.72 21.45
CA PHE A 238 2.14 -2.67 21.96
C PHE A 238 2.74 -3.50 20.83
N GLU A 239 4.02 -3.80 20.95
CA GLU A 239 4.80 -4.69 20.09
C GLU A 239 5.37 -5.84 20.93
N ASP A 240 5.93 -6.85 20.27
CA ASP A 240 6.57 -8.00 20.91
C ASP A 240 5.68 -8.75 21.91
N VAL A 241 4.38 -8.84 21.61
CA VAL A 241 3.40 -9.54 22.45
C VAL A 241 3.78 -11.03 22.59
N ASP A 242 4.07 -11.46 23.81
CA ASP A 242 4.73 -12.72 24.15
C ASP A 242 3.80 -13.74 24.83
N ALA A 243 2.56 -13.86 24.35
CA ALA A 243 1.58 -14.83 24.83
C ALA A 243 1.12 -15.75 23.70
N ALA A 244 0.92 -17.04 24.01
CA ALA A 244 0.39 -18.02 23.06
C ALA A 244 -1.13 -17.92 22.89
N GLU A 245 -1.83 -17.41 23.90
CA GLU A 245 -3.27 -17.21 23.91
C GLU A 245 -3.60 -15.95 24.71
N LEU A 246 -4.47 -15.09 24.17
CA LEU A 246 -4.90 -13.86 24.82
C LEU A 246 -6.42 -13.70 24.74
N TYR A 247 -6.99 -13.17 25.81
CA TYR A 247 -8.42 -12.93 25.94
C TYR A 247 -8.69 -11.43 25.95
N PRO A 248 -9.68 -10.93 25.18
CA PRO A 248 -10.23 -9.60 25.41
C PRO A 248 -10.56 -9.40 26.88
N CYS A 249 -10.13 -8.30 27.49
CA CYS A 249 -10.32 -8.06 28.91
C CYS A 249 -10.68 -6.61 29.23
N VAL A 250 -11.38 -6.45 30.35
CA VAL A 250 -11.67 -5.15 30.98
C VAL A 250 -11.21 -5.24 32.43
N MET A 251 -10.56 -4.18 32.93
CA MET A 251 -10.11 -4.08 34.32
C MET A 251 -10.59 -2.76 34.91
N PHE A 252 -11.19 -2.82 36.10
CA PHE A 252 -11.64 -1.68 36.88
C PHE A 252 -10.71 -1.47 38.07
N TYR A 253 -10.06 -0.30 38.12
CA TYR A 253 -9.17 0.06 39.23
C TYR A 253 -9.83 0.99 40.25
N SER A 254 -11.10 1.37 40.04
CA SER A 254 -11.90 2.08 41.03
C SER A 254 -12.24 1.18 42.22
N SER A 255 -12.55 1.79 43.36
CA SER A 255 -12.98 1.05 44.56
C SER A 255 -14.49 0.98 44.71
N ASN A 256 -15.21 1.86 44.00
CA ASN A 256 -16.67 1.92 44.03
C ASN A 256 -17.23 1.15 42.83
N PRO A 257 -18.29 0.35 43.01
CA PRO A 257 -18.95 -0.34 41.91
C PRO A 257 -19.71 0.64 41.00
N GLY A 258 -19.96 0.21 39.77
CA GLY A 258 -20.97 0.83 38.91
C GLY A 258 -20.55 1.12 37.47
N GLU A 259 -19.26 1.04 37.14
CA GLU A 259 -18.78 1.10 35.76
C GLU A 259 -19.30 -0.09 34.95
N LYS A 260 -19.57 0.13 33.66
CA LYS A 260 -20.08 -0.90 32.75
C LYS A 260 -19.43 -0.78 31.38
N VAL A 261 -18.97 -1.91 30.84
CA VAL A 261 -18.39 -2.01 29.50
C VAL A 261 -19.04 -3.15 28.73
N LYS A 262 -19.45 -2.88 27.49
CA LYS A 262 -19.98 -3.88 26.56
C LYS A 262 -18.89 -4.30 25.57
N ILE A 263 -18.79 -5.59 25.27
CA ILE A 263 -17.96 -6.12 24.17
C ILE A 263 -18.84 -6.45 22.95
N CYS A 264 -18.40 -6.09 21.75
CA CYS A 264 -19.14 -6.35 20.50
C CYS A 264 -18.22 -6.42 19.28
N ASP A 265 -18.81 -6.77 18.13
CA ASP A 265 -18.20 -6.73 16.79
C ASP A 265 -16.89 -7.54 16.68
N MET A 266 -16.78 -8.68 17.36
CA MET A 266 -15.59 -9.51 17.23
C MET A 266 -15.55 -10.17 15.85
N GLN A 267 -14.52 -9.86 15.10
CA GLN A 267 -14.29 -10.34 13.75
C GLN A 267 -12.83 -10.78 13.65
N MET A 268 -12.61 -11.97 13.11
CA MET A 268 -11.28 -12.29 12.60
C MET A 268 -11.08 -11.37 11.40
N ARG A 269 -10.09 -10.46 11.44
CA ARG A 269 -9.64 -9.80 10.22
C ARG A 269 -9.01 -10.90 9.37
N GLY A 270 -9.39 -10.95 8.08
CA GLY A 270 -8.93 -11.98 7.17
C GLY A 270 -7.42 -12.08 7.30
N THR A 271 -6.88 -13.31 7.25
CA THR A 271 -5.45 -13.62 7.38
C THR A 271 -4.64 -12.41 6.95
N PRO A 272 -3.81 -11.80 7.85
CA PRO A 272 -2.97 -10.68 7.47
C PRO A 272 -2.44 -10.98 6.09
N ARG A 273 -2.83 -10.16 5.12
CA ARG A 273 -2.47 -10.39 3.72
C ARG A 273 -0.99 -10.69 3.78
N ASP A 274 -0.55 -11.90 3.43
CA ASP A 274 0.86 -12.27 3.51
C ASP A 274 1.63 -11.19 2.75
N LEU A 275 2.19 -10.21 3.47
CA LEU A 275 2.84 -9.08 2.86
C LEU A 275 4.18 -9.65 2.41
N LEU A 276 4.28 -9.92 1.12
CA LEU A 276 5.52 -10.38 0.55
C LEU A 276 6.54 -9.23 0.64
N PRO A 277 7.86 -9.51 0.62
CA PRO A 277 8.86 -8.46 0.48
C PRO A 277 8.49 -7.56 -0.70
N GLY A 278 8.21 -6.28 -0.43
CA GLY A 278 7.70 -5.32 -1.40
C GLY A 278 6.25 -4.88 -1.24
N ASP A 279 5.48 -5.50 -0.34
CA ASP A 279 4.11 -5.11 -0.04
C ASP A 279 4.04 -4.23 1.24
N PRO A 280 3.18 -3.19 1.24
CA PRO A 280 2.46 -2.66 0.09
C PRO A 280 3.43 -1.98 -0.89
N VAL A 281 3.04 -2.02 -2.17
CA VAL A 281 3.88 -1.54 -3.28
C VAL A 281 4.10 -0.03 -3.16
N CYS A 282 5.37 0.40 -3.21
CA CYS A 282 5.72 1.82 -3.14
C CYS A 282 5.31 2.63 -4.39
N SER A 283 5.03 1.93 -5.50
CA SER A 283 4.69 2.51 -6.80
C SER A 283 3.60 1.69 -7.49
N PRO A 284 2.83 2.26 -8.43
CA PRO A 284 1.87 1.51 -9.23
C PRO A 284 2.53 0.31 -9.94
N VAL A 285 1.86 -0.84 -9.95
CA VAL A 285 2.33 -2.09 -10.58
C VAL A 285 2.84 -1.86 -12.01
N ALA A 286 2.11 -1.04 -12.78
CA ALA A 286 2.46 -0.64 -14.14
C ALA A 286 3.82 0.06 -14.23
N ALA A 287 4.13 0.95 -13.29
CA ALA A 287 5.39 1.68 -13.27
C ALA A 287 6.57 0.76 -12.93
N VAL A 288 6.40 -0.10 -11.92
CA VAL A 288 7.45 -1.06 -11.50
C VAL A 288 7.82 -2.00 -12.65
N LEU A 289 6.83 -2.50 -13.40
CA LEU A 289 7.07 -3.36 -14.56
C LEU A 289 7.68 -2.59 -15.74
N ALA A 290 7.28 -1.35 -15.97
CA ALA A 290 7.87 -0.49 -17.00
C ALA A 290 9.37 -0.27 -16.72
N GLU A 291 9.73 0.05 -15.48
CA GLU A 291 11.13 0.23 -15.06
C GLU A 291 11.95 -1.05 -15.22
N ALA A 292 11.45 -2.20 -14.75
CA ALA A 292 12.13 -3.48 -14.89
C ALA A 292 12.34 -3.85 -16.37
N THR A 293 11.35 -3.57 -17.22
CA THR A 293 11.43 -3.80 -18.67
C THR A 293 12.46 -2.86 -19.32
N ILE A 294 12.48 -1.58 -18.96
CA ILE A 294 13.48 -0.60 -19.44
C ILE A 294 14.89 -1.03 -19.02
N GLN A 295 15.06 -1.48 -17.79
CA GLN A 295 16.34 -1.95 -17.27
C GLN A 295 16.85 -3.16 -18.08
N LEU A 296 15.98 -4.14 -18.32
CA LEU A 296 16.29 -5.30 -19.17
C LEU A 296 16.72 -4.86 -20.58
N ILE A 297 15.95 -3.99 -21.24
CA ILE A 297 16.29 -3.45 -22.58
C ILE A 297 17.65 -2.75 -22.55
N ARG A 298 17.93 -1.93 -21.53
CA ARG A 298 19.20 -1.22 -21.38
C ARG A 298 20.39 -2.16 -21.13
N ILE A 299 20.19 -3.26 -20.42
CA ILE A 299 21.24 -4.27 -20.21
C ILE A 299 21.53 -5.01 -21.51
N LEU A 300 20.51 -5.43 -22.25
CA LEU A 300 20.68 -6.01 -23.57
C LEU A 300 21.37 -5.03 -24.52
N HIS A 301 21.01 -3.74 -24.48
CA HIS A 301 21.65 -2.71 -25.30
C HIS A 301 23.14 -2.49 -25.00
N ARG A 302 23.68 -3.00 -23.89
CA ARG A 302 25.13 -2.97 -23.60
C ARG A 302 25.90 -4.13 -24.22
N THR A 303 25.22 -5.06 -24.88
CA THR A 303 25.83 -6.23 -25.55
C THR A 303 25.78 -6.08 -27.08
N ASP A 304 26.83 -6.53 -27.77
CA ASP A 304 27.15 -6.08 -29.14
C ASP A 304 26.08 -6.44 -30.19
N ARG A 305 25.56 -7.69 -30.24
CA ARG A 305 24.53 -8.09 -31.22
C ARG A 305 23.17 -7.50 -30.87
N TRP A 306 22.82 -7.43 -29.59
CA TRP A 306 21.55 -6.86 -29.13
C TRP A 306 21.45 -5.37 -29.40
N THR A 307 22.58 -4.64 -29.30
CA THR A 307 22.67 -3.20 -29.61
C THR A 307 22.09 -2.87 -30.99
N TYR A 308 22.51 -3.62 -32.02
CA TYR A 308 22.04 -3.39 -33.39
C TYR A 308 20.53 -3.61 -33.53
N CYS A 309 20.03 -4.74 -33.01
CA CYS A 309 18.62 -5.11 -33.08
C CYS A 309 17.72 -4.09 -32.35
N ILE A 310 18.12 -3.68 -31.15
CA ILE A 310 17.39 -2.68 -30.34
C ILE A 310 17.40 -1.31 -31.04
N ASN A 311 18.56 -0.83 -31.51
CA ASN A 311 18.66 0.45 -32.22
C ASN A 311 17.79 0.47 -33.48
N LYS A 312 17.81 -0.63 -34.25
CA LYS A 312 16.94 -0.78 -35.43
C LYS A 312 15.47 -0.65 -35.04
N LYS A 313 15.02 -1.37 -34.00
CA LYS A 313 13.63 -1.31 -33.52
C LYS A 313 13.25 0.08 -33.00
N MET A 314 14.11 0.73 -32.22
CA MET A 314 13.90 2.07 -31.71
C MET A 314 13.72 3.07 -32.86
N MET A 315 14.57 3.00 -33.88
CA MET A 315 14.45 3.84 -35.07
C MET A 315 13.16 3.56 -35.84
N GLU A 316 12.81 2.29 -36.09
CA GLU A 316 11.54 1.91 -36.74
C GLU A 316 10.32 2.53 -36.04
N ARG A 317 10.29 2.44 -34.70
CA ARG A 317 9.21 2.99 -33.87
C ARG A 317 9.19 4.53 -33.86
N LEU A 318 10.34 5.19 -33.69
CA LEU A 318 10.44 6.66 -33.75
C LEU A 318 10.06 7.24 -35.11
N HIS A 319 10.28 6.51 -36.21
CA HIS A 319 9.86 6.97 -37.54
C HIS A 319 8.35 7.16 -37.67
N LYS A 320 7.55 6.47 -36.84
CA LYS A 320 6.08 6.62 -36.82
C LYS A 320 5.64 8.02 -36.38
N ILE A 321 6.48 8.79 -35.68
CA ILE A 321 6.24 10.22 -35.37
C ILE A 321 5.93 11.02 -36.65
N LYS A 322 6.63 10.73 -37.75
CA LYS A 322 6.47 11.45 -39.02
C LYS A 322 5.07 11.30 -39.61
N ILE A 323 4.37 10.21 -39.29
CA ILE A 323 3.00 9.93 -39.75
C ILE A 323 2.00 10.71 -38.88
N CYS A 324 2.29 10.88 -37.59
CA CYS A 324 1.43 11.60 -36.66
C CYS A 324 1.52 13.13 -36.79
N ILE A 325 2.68 13.68 -37.18
CA ILE A 325 2.93 15.14 -37.20
C ILE A 325 2.75 15.77 -38.60
N LYS A 326 2.54 14.98 -39.65
CA LYS A 326 2.33 15.52 -41.00
C LYS A 326 0.88 15.97 -41.22
N GLU A 327 0.57 17.19 -40.82
CA GLU A 327 -0.30 18.05 -41.63
C GLU A 327 0.55 18.91 -42.58
N PRO A 328 0.13 19.16 -43.83
CA PRO A 328 0.88 19.94 -44.79
C PRO A 328 0.67 21.43 -44.49
N GLY A 329 1.45 22.04 -43.59
CA GLY A 329 1.39 23.50 -43.45
C GLY A 329 2.19 24.17 -42.34
N GLN A 330 2.48 23.50 -41.22
CA GLN A 330 3.12 24.19 -40.09
C GLN A 330 4.60 23.80 -39.96
N LYS A 331 5.48 24.70 -40.41
CA LYS A 331 6.91 24.66 -40.03
C LYS A 331 6.98 24.80 -38.51
N LEU A 332 7.40 23.74 -37.82
CA LEU A 332 7.80 23.82 -36.40
C LEU A 332 8.84 24.94 -36.27
N LYS A 333 8.49 26.03 -35.58
CA LYS A 333 9.50 26.95 -35.07
C LYS A 333 10.35 26.17 -34.08
N LYS A 334 11.64 25.98 -34.40
CA LYS A 334 12.64 25.48 -33.45
C LYS A 334 12.47 26.27 -32.16
N SER A 335 12.14 25.61 -31.05
CA SER A 335 12.22 26.23 -29.73
C SER A 335 13.65 26.71 -29.55
N ARG A 336 13.83 28.03 -29.61
CA ARG A 336 15.11 28.68 -29.35
C ARG A 336 15.30 28.76 -27.84
N SER A 337 16.51 28.42 -27.42
CA SER A 337 17.00 28.48 -26.05
C SER A 337 16.89 29.89 -25.46
N VAL A 338 17.02 29.94 -24.13
CA VAL A 338 16.72 31.02 -23.17
C VAL A 338 17.53 32.33 -23.36
N GLN A 339 18.20 32.57 -24.49
CA GLN A 339 19.20 33.65 -24.62
C GLN A 339 18.81 34.89 -25.45
N SER A 340 17.55 35.11 -25.81
CA SER A 340 17.17 36.33 -26.56
C SER A 340 15.95 37.05 -25.97
N ARG A 341 16.08 37.51 -24.72
CA ARG A 341 15.00 38.22 -23.99
C ARG A 341 15.27 39.72 -23.78
N GLU A 342 16.17 40.36 -24.53
CA GLU A 342 16.52 41.76 -24.25
C GLU A 342 16.32 42.75 -25.41
N GLU A 343 15.87 42.35 -26.60
CA GLU A 343 15.77 43.30 -27.74
C GLU A 343 14.35 43.66 -28.21
N ASN A 344 13.28 43.25 -27.52
CA ASN A 344 11.92 43.49 -28.02
C ASN A 344 10.98 44.26 -27.08
N GLU A 345 11.47 44.85 -25.98
CA GLU A 345 10.65 45.69 -25.09
C GLU A 345 10.27 47.06 -25.69
N MET A 346 10.71 47.39 -26.90
CA MET A 346 10.45 48.71 -27.51
C MET A 346 9.41 48.69 -28.66
N ARG A 347 8.61 47.63 -28.77
CA ARG A 347 7.60 47.50 -29.86
C ARG A 347 6.16 47.21 -29.44
N GLU A 348 5.85 47.14 -28.14
CA GLU A 348 4.51 46.80 -27.64
C GLU A 348 3.70 47.99 -27.08
N GLU A 349 4.06 49.24 -27.38
CA GLU A 349 3.28 50.41 -26.92
C GLU A 349 2.34 51.04 -27.96
N LYS A 350 2.16 50.44 -29.14
CA LYS A 350 1.17 50.93 -30.11
C LYS A 350 0.48 49.79 -30.83
N GLU A 351 -0.55 49.23 -30.20
CA GLU A 351 -1.80 48.83 -30.86
C GLU A 351 -2.86 48.45 -29.79
N SER A 352 -3.73 49.44 -29.54
CA SER A 352 -5.18 49.36 -29.22
C SER A 352 -5.71 48.06 -28.59
N LYS A 353 -6.20 48.07 -27.34
CA LYS A 353 -7.60 48.41 -26.99
C LYS A 353 -8.63 47.96 -28.03
N GLU A 354 -9.13 46.74 -27.87
CA GLU A 354 -10.55 46.29 -27.93
C GLU A 354 -10.59 44.78 -28.22
N GLU A 355 -11.60 44.13 -27.66
CA GLU A 355 -11.87 42.68 -27.70
C GLU A 355 -11.22 41.81 -26.60
N GLU A 356 -11.76 41.97 -25.38
CA GLU A 356 -11.96 40.83 -24.49
C GLU A 356 -12.88 39.78 -25.15
N LYS A 357 -12.29 38.67 -25.60
CA LYS A 357 -12.82 37.32 -25.40
C LYS A 357 -11.68 36.33 -25.60
N GLY A 358 -10.95 36.09 -24.52
CA GLY A 358 -9.81 35.19 -24.46
C GLY A 358 -10.17 33.76 -24.83
N LYS A 359 -9.98 33.40 -26.11
CA LYS A 359 -9.57 32.06 -26.50
C LYS A 359 -8.06 32.01 -26.40
N HIS A 360 -7.55 31.52 -25.27
CA HIS A 360 -6.17 31.07 -25.22
C HIS A 360 -5.97 30.00 -26.29
N ASN A 361 -5.27 30.40 -27.34
CA ASN A 361 -4.89 29.59 -28.46
C ASN A 361 -3.86 28.54 -27.99
N ARG A 362 -4.34 27.42 -27.44
CA ARG A 362 -3.53 26.23 -27.10
C ARG A 362 -3.22 25.46 -28.38
N HIS A 363 -2.37 25.99 -29.25
CA HIS A 363 -1.88 25.25 -30.41
C HIS A 363 -0.82 24.22 -30.00
N GLY A 364 -0.99 22.96 -30.45
CA GLY A 364 0.11 21.99 -30.59
C GLY A 364 -0.21 20.52 -30.24
N LEU A 365 -1.11 20.25 -29.30
CA LEU A 365 -1.44 18.86 -28.87
C LEU A 365 -2.93 18.51 -28.94
N ALA A 366 -3.81 19.51 -29.10
CA ALA A 366 -5.26 19.31 -29.06
C ALA A 366 -5.88 18.82 -30.39
N ASP A 367 -5.10 18.78 -31.47
CA ASP A 367 -5.60 18.45 -32.83
C ASP A 367 -5.21 17.04 -33.32
N LEU A 368 -4.61 16.20 -32.46
CA LEU A 368 -4.26 14.83 -32.85
C LEU A 368 -5.50 13.92 -32.79
N SER A 369 -5.77 13.20 -33.87
CA SER A 369 -6.82 12.17 -33.89
C SER A 369 -6.48 11.01 -32.94
N GLU A 370 -7.51 10.31 -32.44
CA GLU A 370 -7.34 9.15 -31.55
C GLU A 370 -6.38 8.08 -32.10
N PRO A 371 -6.39 7.71 -33.41
CA PRO A 371 -5.42 6.79 -33.97
C PRO A 371 -3.97 7.31 -33.94
N GLN A 372 -3.77 8.62 -34.15
CA GLN A 372 -2.44 9.25 -34.09
C GLN A 372 -1.92 9.26 -32.65
N LEU A 373 -2.76 9.61 -31.68
CA LEU A 373 -2.42 9.55 -30.25
C LEU A 373 -2.07 8.12 -29.83
N ARG A 374 -2.88 7.14 -30.24
CA ARG A 374 -2.63 5.72 -29.96
C ARG A 374 -1.30 5.25 -30.53
N THR A 375 -0.97 5.65 -31.76
CA THR A 375 0.32 5.35 -32.39
C THR A 375 1.47 5.96 -31.60
N LEU A 376 1.36 7.22 -31.17
CA LEU A 376 2.39 7.85 -30.35
C LEU A 376 2.57 7.14 -29.01
N CYS A 377 1.48 6.75 -28.34
CA CYS A 377 1.53 6.09 -27.03
C CYS A 377 2.09 4.66 -27.10
N ILE A 378 1.74 3.89 -28.14
CA ILE A 378 2.11 2.47 -28.25
C ILE A 378 3.49 2.28 -28.88
N GLU A 379 3.87 3.15 -29.81
CA GLU A 379 5.06 2.95 -30.62
C GLU A 379 6.21 3.85 -30.18
N VAL A 380 5.93 5.14 -30.04
CA VAL A 380 6.95 6.17 -29.86
C VAL A 380 7.33 6.32 -28.39
N TRP A 381 6.33 6.43 -27.52
CA TRP A 381 6.53 6.68 -26.09
C TRP A 381 7.41 5.62 -25.39
N PRO A 382 7.28 4.32 -25.67
CA PRO A 382 8.18 3.30 -25.09
C PRO A 382 9.65 3.54 -25.44
N VAL A 383 9.94 4.05 -26.64
CA VAL A 383 11.33 4.38 -27.04
C VAL A 383 11.85 5.56 -26.23
N LEU A 384 11.03 6.61 -26.06
CA LEU A 384 11.40 7.76 -25.24
C LEU A 384 11.60 7.36 -23.77
N ALA A 385 10.77 6.46 -23.26
CA ALA A 385 10.89 5.88 -21.93
C ALA A 385 12.19 5.08 -21.75
N VAL A 386 12.62 4.30 -22.76
CA VAL A 386 13.92 3.61 -22.71
C VAL A 386 15.09 4.61 -22.70
N ILE A 387 14.99 5.71 -23.46
CA ILE A 387 16.04 6.75 -23.53
C ILE A 387 16.09 7.57 -22.23
N GLY A 388 14.98 8.20 -21.86
CA GLY A 388 14.88 9.13 -20.73
C GLY A 388 14.69 8.47 -19.37
N GLY A 389 14.21 7.23 -19.34
CA GLY A 389 13.73 6.56 -18.13
C GLY A 389 12.26 6.87 -17.86
N VAL A 390 11.70 6.11 -16.92
CA VAL A 390 10.41 6.37 -16.28
C VAL A 390 10.72 6.48 -14.80
N ASP A 391 10.39 7.61 -14.18
CA ASP A 391 10.53 7.80 -12.74
C ASP A 391 9.14 7.96 -12.15
N ALA A 392 8.69 6.95 -11.41
CA ALA A 392 7.40 6.98 -10.71
C ALA A 392 7.54 7.27 -9.21
N GLY A 393 8.76 7.53 -8.72
CA GLY A 393 9.05 7.76 -7.32
C GLY A 393 9.60 6.53 -6.59
N LEU A 394 9.11 6.26 -5.38
CA LEU A 394 9.65 5.22 -4.51
C LEU A 394 9.37 3.83 -5.07
N ARG A 395 10.40 2.98 -5.19
CA ARG A 395 10.29 1.60 -5.67
C ARG A 395 10.94 0.62 -4.71
N VAL A 396 10.31 -0.53 -4.50
CA VAL A 396 10.90 -1.65 -3.76
C VAL A 396 12.17 -2.12 -4.46
N GLY A 397 13.23 -2.39 -3.70
CA GLY A 397 14.57 -2.66 -4.23
C GLY A 397 15.31 -1.40 -4.67
N GLY A 398 14.66 -0.23 -4.64
CA GLY A 398 15.27 1.05 -4.96
C GLY A 398 16.34 1.43 -3.93
N ARG A 399 17.47 1.95 -4.43
CA ARG A 399 18.54 2.46 -3.58
C ARG A 399 18.13 3.82 -3.03
N CYS A 400 18.18 3.98 -1.72
CA CYS A 400 17.94 5.25 -1.04
C CYS A 400 19.18 5.68 -0.24
N VAL A 401 19.28 6.97 0.02
CA VAL A 401 20.38 7.58 0.77
C VAL A 401 19.80 8.43 1.89
N HIS A 402 20.23 8.17 3.12
CA HIS A 402 19.83 8.98 4.26
C HIS A 402 20.44 10.37 4.15
N LYS A 403 19.60 11.40 4.02
CA LYS A 403 20.06 12.78 3.76
C LYS A 403 21.03 13.32 4.82
N GLN A 404 20.85 12.97 6.10
CA GLN A 404 21.70 13.48 7.19
C GLN A 404 23.02 12.73 7.32
N THR A 405 23.00 11.40 7.19
CA THR A 405 24.20 10.57 7.47
C THR A 405 24.88 10.06 6.21
N GLY A 406 24.31 10.27 5.02
CA GLY A 406 24.82 9.74 3.75
C GLY A 406 24.74 8.22 3.63
N ARG A 407 24.14 7.51 4.60
CA ARG A 407 24.08 6.05 4.63
C ARG A 407 23.20 5.54 3.50
N HIS A 408 23.61 4.45 2.88
CA HIS A 408 22.85 3.80 1.82
C HIS A 408 21.93 2.72 2.38
N ALA A 409 20.76 2.59 1.76
CA ALA A 409 19.80 1.54 2.05
C ALA A 409 19.05 1.11 0.79
N THR A 410 18.32 0.01 0.91
CA THR A 410 17.44 -0.56 -0.11
C THR A 410 16.01 -0.51 0.39
N LEU A 411 15.10 0.12 -0.38
CA LEU A 411 13.69 0.23 -0.01
C LEU A 411 13.00 -1.14 -0.02
N LEU A 412 12.29 -1.49 1.04
CA LEU A 412 11.63 -2.78 1.19
C LEU A 412 10.11 -2.74 0.93
N GLY A 413 9.47 -1.57 1.04
CA GLY A 413 8.01 -1.44 0.96
C GLY A 413 7.49 -0.29 1.81
N VAL A 414 6.19 0.01 1.73
CA VAL A 414 5.53 0.84 2.75
C VAL A 414 4.99 -0.05 3.88
N VAL A 415 4.40 0.53 4.93
CA VAL A 415 3.80 -0.27 6.03
C VAL A 415 2.33 -0.58 5.74
N LYS A 416 1.62 0.38 5.14
CA LYS A 416 0.21 0.29 4.74
C LYS A 416 0.01 1.12 3.47
N GLU A 417 -0.96 0.74 2.63
CA GLU A 417 -1.35 1.57 1.48
C GLU A 417 -1.73 2.98 1.97
N GLY A 418 -1.20 4.01 1.30
CA GLY A 418 -1.38 5.41 1.72
C GLY A 418 -0.48 5.88 2.87
N SER A 419 0.38 5.02 3.42
CA SER A 419 1.35 5.42 4.46
C SER A 419 2.39 6.39 3.90
N THR A 420 2.79 7.38 4.71
CA THR A 420 3.89 8.30 4.40
C THR A 420 5.26 7.72 4.76
N SER A 421 5.31 6.54 5.39
CA SER A 421 6.53 5.87 5.86
C SER A 421 6.83 4.61 5.06
N ALA A 422 8.13 4.34 4.84
CA ALA A 422 8.61 3.18 4.11
C ALA A 422 9.71 2.44 4.87
N LYS A 423 9.70 1.11 4.81
CA LYS A 423 10.73 0.24 5.37
C LYS A 423 11.94 0.20 4.45
N VAL A 424 13.14 0.23 5.02
CA VAL A 424 14.41 0.17 4.29
C VAL A 424 15.37 -0.82 4.94
N GLN A 425 16.26 -1.41 4.14
CA GLN A 425 17.37 -2.27 4.58
C GLN A 425 18.68 -1.51 4.40
N TRP A 426 19.41 -1.21 5.48
CA TRP A 426 20.70 -0.52 5.43
C TRP A 426 21.84 -1.43 4.95
N ASP A 427 22.83 -0.86 4.25
CA ASP A 427 23.90 -1.64 3.60
C ASP A 427 25.10 -1.98 4.49
N GLU A 428 25.28 -1.35 5.64
CA GLU A 428 26.49 -1.54 6.46
C GLU A 428 26.27 -2.33 7.74
N ALA A 429 27.29 -3.15 8.03
CA ALA A 429 27.32 -4.34 8.86
C ALA A 429 27.69 -4.03 10.31
N GLU A 430 26.80 -4.35 11.23
CA GLU A 430 27.16 -4.97 12.51
C GLU A 430 25.95 -5.74 13.04
N ILE A 431 26.26 -6.89 13.62
CA ILE A 431 25.35 -7.92 14.10
C ILE A 431 24.23 -7.32 14.94
N THR A 432 23.01 -7.31 14.41
CA THR A 432 21.74 -7.81 14.98
C THR A 432 20.66 -7.43 13.96
N ILE A 433 19.81 -8.36 13.55
CA ILE A 433 18.58 -8.04 12.81
C ILE A 433 17.71 -7.22 13.78
N ARG A 434 17.84 -5.89 13.74
CA ARG A 434 16.90 -4.96 14.39
C ARG A 434 15.99 -4.42 13.31
N TYR A 435 14.70 -4.75 13.42
CA TYR A 435 13.63 -4.18 12.63
C TYR A 435 13.35 -2.75 13.11
N ASP A 436 14.28 -1.82 12.87
CA ASP A 436 14.05 -0.43 13.26
C ASP A 436 13.05 0.20 12.28
N LEU A 437 11.80 0.29 12.73
CA LEU A 437 10.68 0.94 12.06
C LEU A 437 10.82 2.46 12.26
N LEU A 438 11.56 3.15 11.38
CA LEU A 438 11.63 4.61 11.42
C LEU A 438 10.70 5.22 10.37
N SER A 439 9.71 5.96 10.88
CA SER A 439 8.78 6.79 10.11
C SER A 439 9.51 8.01 9.56
N TYR A 440 9.71 8.06 8.24
CA TYR A 440 10.15 9.27 7.55
C TYR A 440 9.06 9.76 6.61
N THR A 441 8.63 11.01 6.82
CA THR A 441 7.73 11.74 5.93
C THR A 441 8.51 12.18 4.69
N PHE A 442 8.18 11.63 3.52
CA PHE A 442 8.70 12.13 2.25
C PHE A 442 7.83 13.30 1.76
N SER A 443 8.40 14.50 1.69
CA SER A 443 7.85 15.59 0.85
C SER A 443 8.24 15.31 -0.60
N LYS A 444 7.28 15.46 -1.52
CA LYS A 444 7.56 15.54 -2.96
C LYS A 444 8.51 16.70 -3.27
#